data_AF-A0A2N5M533-F1
#
_entry.id   AF-A0A2N5M533-F1
#
_cell.length_a   1.000
_cell.length_b   1.000
_cell.length_c   1.000
_cell.angle_alpha   90.00
_cell.angle_beta   90.00
_cell.angle_gamma   90.00
#
_symmetry.space_group_name_H-M   'P 1'
#
loop_
_entity.id
_entity.type
_entity.pdbx_description
1 polymer ?
#
loop_
_entity_poly.entity_id
_entity_poly.type
_entity_poly.pdbx_seq_one_letter_code
_entity_poly.pdbx_strand_id
1 'polypeptide(L)' 'MATLLENLTDSLIETRHRYTLLKDNGIESMDTIYPAIPWNVELYYQLLATLPKEIVRLEQKIVNIENDL' A
#
# COMPACT_ATOMS: atom_id res chain seq x y z
N MET A 1 -18.94 10.38 7.06
CA MET A 1 -17.60 10.06 7.59
C MET A 1 -17.31 8.56 7.68
N ALA A 2 -18.23 7.70 8.15
CA ALA A 2 -17.98 6.25 8.33
C ALA A 2 -17.35 5.56 7.10
N THR A 3 -17.93 5.76 5.91
CA THR A 3 -17.44 5.15 4.66
C THR A 3 -16.08 5.67 4.22
N LEU A 4 -15.71 6.90 4.57
CA LEU A 4 -14.39 7.45 4.21
C LEU A 4 -13.28 6.83 5.07
N LEU A 5 -13.52 6.74 6.38
CA LEU A 5 -12.57 6.15 7.32
C LEU A 5 -12.37 4.65 7.04
N GLU A 6 -13.47 3.95 6.75
CA GLU A 6 -13.45 2.54 6.31
C GLU A 6 -12.62 2.37 5.03
N ASN A 7 -12.92 3.13 3.97
CA ASN A 7 -12.17 3.06 2.71
C ASN A 7 -10.66 3.35 2.90
N LEU A 8 -10.30 4.29 3.77
CA LEU A 8 -8.90 4.61 4.06
C LEU A 8 -8.22 3.49 4.85
N THR A 9 -8.94 2.87 5.79
CA THR A 9 -8.45 1.74 6.57
C THR A 9 -8.20 0.52 5.68
N ASP A 10 -9.14 0.21 4.78
CA ASP A 10 -9.00 -0.86 3.80
C ASP A 10 -7.81 -0.60 2.87
N SER A 11 -7.68 0.64 2.38
CA SER A 11 -6.54 1.05 1.55
C SER A 11 -5.20 0.89 2.29
N LEU A 12 -5.16 1.21 3.58
CA LEU A 12 -3.96 1.04 4.41
C LEU A 12 -3.60 -0.44 4.59
N ILE A 13 -4.59 -1.29 4.88
CA ILE A 13 -4.40 -2.74 5.04
C ILE A 13 -3.86 -3.33 3.73
N GLU A 14 -4.48 -2.99 2.60
CA GLU A 14 -4.06 -3.47 1.30
C GLU A 14 -2.63 -2.99 0.97
N THR A 15 -2.33 -1.71 1.16
CA THR A 15 -1.00 -1.16 0.86
C THR A 15 0.10 -1.80 1.71
N ARG A 16 -0.17 -2.07 3.00
CA ARG A 16 0.76 -2.81 3.88
C ARG A 16 0.95 -4.24 3.39
N HIS A 17 -0.12 -4.93 3.02
CA HIS A 17 -0.04 -6.30 2.52
C HIS A 17 0.81 -6.39 1.25
N ARG A 18 0.59 -5.48 0.29
CA ARG A 18 1.37 -5.41 -0.95
C ARG A 18 2.86 -5.16 -0.66
N TYR A 19 3.17 -4.23 0.25
CA TYR A 19 4.54 -3.95 0.62
C TYR A 19 5.24 -5.16 1.26
N THR A 20 4.57 -5.85 2.20
CA THR A 20 5.10 -7.06 2.83
C THR A 20 5.39 -8.15 1.81
N LEU A 21 4.47 -8.41 0.89
CA LEU A 21 4.68 -9.40 -0.17
C LEU A 21 5.90 -9.07 -1.04
N LEU A 22 6.03 -7.81 -1.48
CA LEU A 22 7.17 -7.38 -2.31
C LEU A 22 8.51 -7.47 -1.57
N LYS A 23 8.51 -7.15 -0.28
CA LYS A 23 9.70 -7.16 0.56
C LYS A 23 10.15 -8.57 0.89
N ASP A 24 9.22 -9.46 1.22
CA ASP A 24 9.53 -10.79 1.75
C ASP A 24 9.72 -11.83 0.63
N ASN A 25 8.96 -11.70 -0.47
CA ASN A 25 8.94 -12.68 -1.56
C ASN A 25 9.65 -12.18 -2.83
N GLY A 26 10.20 -10.97 -2.80
CA GLY A 26 10.92 -10.42 -3.93
C GLY A 26 10.02 -10.05 -5.12
N ILE A 27 10.65 -9.83 -6.26
CA ILE A 27 10.00 -9.40 -7.49
C ILE A 27 8.97 -10.41 -8.04
N GLU A 28 9.12 -11.70 -7.75
CA GLU A 28 8.17 -12.75 -8.17
C GLU A 28 6.74 -12.50 -7.63
N SER A 29 6.63 -11.86 -6.46
CA SER A 29 5.33 -11.50 -5.90
C SER A 29 4.57 -10.45 -6.71
N MET A 30 5.22 -9.75 -7.66
CA MET A 30 4.53 -8.83 -8.57
C MET A 30 3.48 -9.55 -9.41
N ASP A 31 3.69 -10.82 -9.78
CA ASP A 31 2.70 -11.59 -10.55
C ASP A 31 1.42 -11.84 -9.73
N THR A 32 1.52 -11.84 -8.40
CA THR A 32 0.36 -11.98 -7.50
C THR A 32 -0.33 -10.64 -7.26
N ILE A 33 0.44 -9.58 -7.04
CA ILE A 33 -0.09 -8.27 -6.64
C ILE A 33 -0.57 -7.46 -7.86
N TYR A 34 0.12 -7.61 -8.98
CA TYR A 34 -0.09 -6.86 -10.21
C TYR A 34 -0.08 -7.79 -11.44
N PRO A 35 -1.01 -8.76 -11.54
CA PRO A 35 -1.00 -9.78 -12.60
C PRO A 35 -1.15 -9.21 -14.02
N ALA A 36 -1.70 -7.99 -14.14
CA ALA A 36 -1.84 -7.30 -15.42
C ALA A 36 -0.59 -6.51 -15.85
N ILE A 37 0.41 -6.40 -14.97
CA ILE A 37 1.64 -5.65 -15.24
C ILE A 37 2.73 -6.62 -15.67
N PRO A 38 3.33 -6.45 -16.86
CA PRO A 38 4.47 -7.24 -17.26
C PRO A 38 5.62 -7.12 -16.27
N TRP A 39 6.42 -8.18 -16.17
CA TRP A 39 7.61 -8.22 -15.31
C TRP A 39 8.48 -6.96 -15.48
N ASN A 40 8.63 -6.18 -14.41
CA ASN A 40 9.32 -4.90 -14.46
C ASN A 40 10.11 -4.65 -13.15
N VAL A 41 11.43 -4.80 -13.26
CA VAL A 41 12.38 -4.62 -12.14
C VAL A 41 12.44 -3.19 -11.65
N GLU A 42 12.31 -2.21 -12.55
CA GLU A 42 12.33 -0.80 -12.16
C GLU A 42 11.10 -0.47 -11.32
N LEU A 43 9.92 -0.92 -11.77
CA LEU A 43 8.68 -0.75 -11.02
C LEU A 43 8.74 -1.45 -9.66
N TYR A 44 9.32 -2.66 -9.57
CA TYR A 44 9.53 -3.35 -8.30
C TYR A 44 10.27 -2.47 -7.27
N TYR A 45 11.42 -1.93 -7.65
CA TYR A 45 12.21 -1.09 -6.76
C TYR A 45 11.53 0.26 -6.47
N GLN A 46 10.85 0.84 -7.45
CA GLN A 46 10.03 2.04 -7.24
C GLN A 46 8.93 1.79 -6.21
N LEU A 47 8.23 0.66 -6.27
CA LEU A 47 7.20 0.27 -5.30
C LEU A 47 7.80 0.08 -3.90
N LEU A 48 8.92 -0.62 -3.77
CA LEU A 48 9.60 -0.75 -2.47
C LEU A 48 10.01 0.60 -1.87
N ALA A 49 10.38 1.58 -2.70
CA ALA A 49 10.77 2.91 -2.24
C ALA A 49 9.58 3.83 -1.91
N THR A 50 8.41 3.59 -2.51
CA THR A 50 7.25 4.50 -2.43
C THR A 50 6.16 4.01 -1.49
N LEU A 51 5.88 2.70 -1.44
CA LEU A 51 4.84 2.12 -0.60
C LEU A 51 4.99 2.47 0.90
N PRO A 52 6.20 2.44 1.51
CA PRO A 52 6.36 2.87 2.91
C PRO A 52 5.90 4.30 3.17
N LYS A 53 6.12 5.21 2.21
CA LYS A 53 5.70 6.62 2.33
C LYS A 53 4.19 6.76 2.24
N GLU A 54 3.56 5.99 1.35
CA GLU A 54 2.10 5.99 1.22
C GLU A 54 1.42 5.39 2.45
N ILE A 55 1.99 4.34 3.05
CA ILE A 55 1.52 3.78 4.33
C ILE A 55 1.49 4.86 5.43
N VAL A 56 2.60 5.59 5.62
CA VAL A 56 2.66 6.67 6.61
C VAL A 56 1.65 7.78 6.32
N ARG A 57 1.47 8.13 5.04
CA ARG A 57 0.49 9.15 4.63
C ARG A 57 -0.95 8.72 4.93
N LEU A 58 -1.29 7.45 4.68
CA LEU A 58 -2.61 6.90 4.98
C LEU A 58 -2.85 6.86 6.49
N GLU A 59 -1.88 6.41 7.28
CA GLU A 59 -1.94 6.44 8.75
C GLU A 59 -2.19 7.85 9.29
N GLN A 60 -1.43 8.85 8.81
CA GLN A 60 -1.62 10.24 9.22
C GLN A 60 -3.01 10.76 8.84
N LYS A 61 -3.50 10.43 7.65
CA LYS A 61 -4.82 10.87 7.20
C LYS A 61 -5.94 10.26 8.03
N ILE A 62 -5.84 8.98 8.38
CA ILE A 62 -6.78 8.28 9.25
C ILE A 62 -6.82 8.96 10.63
N VAL A 63 -5.65 9.14 11.25
CA VAL A 63 -5.53 9.78 12.57
C VAL A 63 -6.09 11.19 12.57
N ASN A 64 -5.83 11.98 11.53
CA ASN A 64 -6.39 13.33 11.41
C ASN A 64 -7.93 13.31 11.36
N ILE A 65 -8.51 12.40 10.57
CA ILE A 65 -9.97 12.28 10.47
C ILE A 65 -10.57 11.80 11.81
N GLU A 66 -9.93 10.86 12.49
CA GLU A 66 -10.37 10.37 13.81
C GLU A 66 -10.32 11.46 14.88
N ASN A 67 -9.32 12.35 14.84
CA ASN A 67 -9.20 13.47 15.77
C ASN A 67 -10.18 14.62 15.48
N ASP A 68 -10.67 14.72 14.24
CA ASP A 68 -11.63 15.74 13.80
C ASP A 68 -13.11 15.29 13.98
N LEU A 69 -13.34 14.07 14.50
CA LEU A 69 -14.65 13.46 14.74
C LEU A 69 -15.12 13.62 16.20
#